data_AF-A0A1R3S2D2-F1
#
_entry.id   AF-A0A1R3S2D2-F1
#
_cell.length_a   1.000
_cell.length_b   1.000
_cell.length_c   1.000
_cell.angle_alpha   90.00
_cell.angle_beta   90.00
_cell.angle_gamma   90.00
#
_symmetry.space_group_name_H-M   'P 1'
#
loop_
_entity.id
_entity.type
_entity.pdbx_description
1 polymer ?
#
loop_
_entity_poly.entity_id
_entity_poly.type
_entity_poly.pdbx_seq_one_letter_code
_entity_poly.pdbx_strand_id
1 'polypeptide(L)'
;MAEPIGLASGILALATFAFQGTVVLYETVNSFRSHPKRVRDLLDELEALRAVLAPLIELVESTSDADLSALDLPLLRCGNACREFQQELVRCASRSNNNRASFRGWARLTYLGDNIDDFRHLLAGYKATINIALTDATLRKSAVAVESIENYEALIQDAKEDLGARLESIDRKLEQLVEKDGTLSEPDAAELQSLKEERRSTEKCLQICAQLSNHIDQIQLLSDDTSSTEGSEIADSSPETVTNKGLQECKRSLLATTAKLEKHMHEIMDQLLTKSKSRISSDEDAQVLSRLRDEWEAARQCLDICSHADSHFKESVSVIENHGTGDALQFMVSANGKVLHGKNRGLGWRSRQVGGYMSNRTIQQLSRDLTVQHPISLKGDEPPSKTGFMPNASDVAGYQTTPEFKERYGRGFTLRPTLKPETSTSSRSMSRE
;
A
#
# COMPACT_ATOMS: atom_id res chain seq x y z
N MET A 1 -34.35 28.98 6.92
CA MET A 1 -32.93 28.92 6.53
C MET A 1 -32.22 28.18 7.64
N ALA A 2 -31.92 26.90 7.41
CA ALA A 2 -31.23 26.05 8.38
C ALA A 2 -29.79 25.87 7.89
N GLU A 3 -28.84 26.28 8.72
CA GLU A 3 -27.41 26.16 8.46
C GLU A 3 -26.93 24.70 8.53
N PRO A 4 -25.82 24.34 7.84
CA PRO A 4 -25.30 22.99 7.77
C PRO A 4 -24.38 22.72 8.98
N ILE A 5 -24.95 22.32 10.13
CA ILE A 5 -24.16 21.90 11.33
C ILE A 5 -24.15 20.36 11.50
N GLY A 6 -24.63 19.60 10.52
CA GLY A 6 -25.06 18.21 10.73
C GLY A 6 -24.00 17.09 10.73
N LEU A 7 -22.75 17.30 10.28
CA LEU A 7 -21.80 16.19 10.09
C LEU A 7 -20.46 16.37 10.84
N ALA A 8 -19.87 17.57 10.84
CA ALA A 8 -18.66 17.84 11.63
C ALA A 8 -18.90 17.72 13.15
N SER A 9 -20.14 17.99 13.62
CA SER A 9 -20.52 17.87 15.02
C SER A 9 -20.50 16.42 15.54
N GLY A 10 -20.58 15.41 14.67
CA GLY A 10 -20.55 13.99 15.04
C GLY A 10 -19.13 13.49 15.29
N ILE A 11 -18.25 13.65 14.30
CA ILE A 11 -16.87 13.19 14.35
C ILE A 11 -16.08 13.92 15.45
N LEU A 12 -16.27 15.23 15.60
CA LEU A 12 -15.61 15.99 16.67
C LEU A 12 -16.01 15.47 18.05
N ALA A 13 -17.30 15.18 18.25
CA ALA A 13 -17.80 14.62 19.50
C ALA A 13 -17.21 13.22 19.77
N LEU A 14 -17.10 12.37 18.75
CA LEU A 14 -16.53 11.03 18.86
C LEU A 14 -15.02 11.06 19.11
N ALA A 15 -14.28 11.93 18.43
CA ALA A 15 -12.84 12.12 18.66
C ALA A 15 -12.57 12.63 20.08
N THR A 16 -13.35 13.63 20.52
CA THR A 16 -13.28 14.16 21.89
C THR A 16 -13.62 13.09 22.92
N PHE A 17 -14.65 12.28 22.65
CA PHE A 17 -15.06 11.17 23.51
C PHE A 17 -13.95 10.12 23.66
N ALA A 18 -13.34 9.69 22.55
CA ALA A 18 -12.22 8.75 22.56
C ALA A 18 -11.01 9.33 23.31
N PHE A 19 -10.68 10.61 23.07
CA PHE A 19 -9.60 11.31 23.75
C PHE A 19 -9.82 11.36 25.26
N GLN A 20 -11.00 11.78 25.70
CA GLN A 20 -11.35 11.82 27.12
C GLN A 20 -11.35 10.43 27.75
N GLY A 21 -11.86 9.40 27.07
CA GLY A 21 -11.80 8.02 27.54
C GLY A 21 -10.36 7.55 27.77
N THR A 22 -9.46 7.89 26.85
CA THR A 22 -8.03 7.56 26.94
C THR A 22 -7.36 8.29 28.11
N VAL A 23 -7.67 9.58 28.31
CA VAL A 23 -7.17 10.38 29.45
C VAL A 23 -7.62 9.78 30.78
N VAL A 24 -8.92 9.50 30.94
CA VAL A 24 -9.46 8.93 32.18
C VAL A 24 -8.85 7.58 32.49
N LEU A 25 -8.66 6.72 31.47
CA LEU A 25 -8.02 5.43 31.66
C LEU A 25 -6.55 5.59 32.05
N TYR A 26 -5.79 6.46 31.38
CA TYR A 26 -4.40 6.75 31.70
C TYR A 26 -4.26 7.22 33.16
N GLU A 27 -5.05 8.21 33.58
CA GLU A 27 -5.04 8.72 34.96
C GLU A 27 -5.39 7.64 35.97
N THR A 28 -6.38 6.79 35.64
CA THR A 28 -6.78 5.68 36.51
C THR A 28 -5.63 4.68 36.69
N VAL A 29 -4.98 4.26 35.61
CA VAL A 29 -3.82 3.33 35.65
C VAL A 29 -2.63 3.98 36.37
N ASN A 30 -2.37 5.25 36.11
CA ASN A 30 -1.26 6.00 36.72
C ASN A 30 -1.48 6.27 38.22
N SER A 31 -2.73 6.23 38.71
CA SER A 31 -3.03 6.41 40.13
C SER A 31 -2.51 5.29 41.04
N PHE A 32 -2.14 4.14 40.47
CA PHE A 32 -1.54 3.02 41.19
C PHE A 32 -0.02 3.22 41.33
N ARG A 33 0.58 2.85 42.46
CA ARG A 33 2.02 3.09 42.71
C ARG A 33 2.97 2.12 41.99
N SER A 34 2.50 0.91 41.65
CA SER A 34 3.34 -0.16 41.10
C SER A 34 2.81 -0.65 39.76
N HIS A 35 3.63 -0.52 38.72
CA HIS A 35 3.29 -0.93 37.36
C HIS A 35 4.24 -2.04 36.88
N PRO A 36 3.77 -3.28 36.68
CA PRO A 36 4.54 -4.29 35.96
C PRO A 36 4.79 -3.82 34.52
N LYS A 37 5.78 -4.40 33.82
CA LYS A 37 6.19 -3.97 32.47
C LYS A 37 4.99 -3.78 31.52
N ARG A 38 4.15 -4.79 31.34
CA ARG A 38 2.93 -4.72 30.52
C ARG A 38 1.99 -3.54 30.82
N VAL A 39 1.95 -3.05 32.07
CA VAL A 39 1.13 -1.89 32.45
C VAL A 39 1.82 -0.58 32.10
N ARG A 40 3.16 -0.53 32.18
CA ARG A 40 3.93 0.62 31.66
C ARG A 40 3.79 0.70 30.14
N ASP A 41 3.94 -0.43 29.46
CA ASP A 41 3.77 -0.49 28.01
C ASP A 41 2.32 -0.09 27.59
N LEU A 42 1.31 -0.39 28.42
CA LEU A 42 -0.06 0.12 28.21
C LEU A 42 -0.15 1.64 28.39
N LEU A 43 0.51 2.22 29.41
CA LEU A 43 0.56 3.67 29.61
C LEU A 43 1.22 4.37 28.43
N ASP A 44 2.32 3.83 27.92
CA ASP A 44 3.02 4.35 26.74
C ASP A 44 2.10 4.33 25.51
N GLU A 45 1.34 3.24 25.31
CA GLU A 45 0.38 3.13 24.21
C GLU A 45 -0.80 4.09 24.35
N LEU A 46 -1.32 4.30 25.56
CA LEU A 46 -2.38 5.29 25.83
C LEU A 46 -1.90 6.72 25.54
N GLU A 47 -0.64 7.03 25.84
CA GLU A 47 -0.03 8.32 25.55
C GLU A 47 0.17 8.50 24.04
N ALA A 48 0.61 7.46 23.33
CA ALA A 48 0.72 7.45 21.88
C ALA A 48 -0.66 7.61 21.19
N LEU A 49 -1.70 6.97 21.72
CA LEU A 49 -3.08 7.12 21.22
C LEU A 49 -3.59 8.55 21.41
N ARG A 50 -3.29 9.20 22.55
CA ARG A 50 -3.61 10.62 22.76
C ARG A 50 -2.88 11.52 21.76
N ALA A 51 -1.63 11.19 21.44
CA ALA A 51 -0.80 11.97 20.51
C ALA A 51 -1.34 11.95 19.08
N VAL A 52 -2.12 10.94 18.67
CA VAL A 52 -2.81 10.93 17.36
C VAL A 52 -4.23 11.49 17.42
N LEU A 53 -4.92 11.34 18.55
CA LEU A 53 -6.28 11.89 18.74
C LEU A 53 -6.29 13.42 18.84
N ALA A 54 -5.26 14.05 19.41
CA ALA A 54 -5.19 15.51 19.50
C ALA A 54 -5.09 16.19 18.12
N PRO A 55 -4.16 15.81 17.22
CA PRO A 55 -4.13 16.31 15.84
C PRO A 55 -5.41 16.04 15.06
N LEU A 56 -6.11 14.93 15.33
CA LEU A 56 -7.41 14.65 14.72
C LEU A 56 -8.47 15.67 15.12
N ILE A 57 -8.54 16.02 16.40
CA ILE A 57 -9.46 17.05 16.90
C ILE A 57 -9.14 18.39 16.23
N GLU A 58 -7.86 18.79 16.22
CA GLU A 58 -7.42 20.04 15.56
C GLU A 58 -7.74 20.06 14.06
N LEU A 59 -7.57 18.92 13.36
CA LEU A 59 -7.89 18.79 11.94
C LEU A 59 -9.40 18.97 11.68
N VAL A 60 -10.25 18.37 12.50
CA VAL A 60 -11.71 18.45 12.38
C VAL A 60 -12.21 19.86 12.72
N GLU A 61 -11.59 20.54 13.68
CA GLU A 61 -11.92 21.93 14.04
C GLU A 61 -11.46 22.95 12.98
N SER A 62 -10.28 22.72 12.39
CA SER A 62 -9.67 23.65 11.42
C SER A 62 -10.18 23.47 9.99
N THR A 63 -10.80 22.33 9.65
CA THR A 63 -11.26 22.05 8.28
C THR A 63 -12.70 21.56 8.22
N SER A 64 -13.53 22.28 7.47
CA SER A 64 -14.93 21.92 7.22
C SER A 64 -15.12 20.86 6.11
N ASP A 65 -14.07 20.48 5.39
CA ASP A 65 -14.17 19.72 4.12
C ASP A 65 -13.43 18.36 4.12
N ALA A 66 -12.81 17.97 5.25
CA ALA A 66 -12.17 16.67 5.36
C ALA A 66 -13.24 15.61 5.69
N ASP A 67 -13.65 14.80 4.71
CA ASP A 67 -14.49 13.62 4.98
C ASP A 67 -13.71 12.58 5.78
N LEU A 68 -14.01 12.54 7.08
CA LEU A 68 -13.48 11.62 8.10
C LEU A 68 -14.59 10.74 8.69
N SER A 69 -15.76 10.68 8.05
CA SER A 69 -16.92 9.89 8.51
C SER A 69 -16.60 8.40 8.66
N ALA A 70 -15.60 7.89 7.93
CA ALA A 70 -15.14 6.52 8.07
C ALA A 70 -14.65 6.20 9.50
N LEU A 71 -14.19 7.20 10.27
CA LEU A 71 -13.69 7.05 11.64
C LEU A 71 -14.80 6.98 12.70
N ASP A 72 -16.06 7.21 12.37
CA ASP A 72 -17.16 7.25 13.36
C ASP A 72 -17.18 6.00 14.25
N LEU A 73 -17.19 4.83 13.61
CA LEU A 73 -17.25 3.56 14.33
C LEU A 73 -15.94 3.26 15.10
N PRO A 74 -14.73 3.39 14.50
CA PRO A 74 -13.47 3.25 15.22
C PRO A 74 -13.35 4.17 16.45
N LEU A 75 -13.72 5.44 16.35
CA LEU A 75 -13.61 6.40 17.46
C LEU A 75 -14.60 6.07 18.58
N LEU A 76 -15.85 5.77 18.22
CA LEU A 76 -16.87 5.36 19.19
C LEU A 76 -16.40 4.12 19.97
N ARG A 77 -15.92 3.10 19.25
CA ARG A 77 -15.49 1.85 19.87
C ARG A 77 -14.21 2.03 20.69
N CYS A 78 -13.25 2.81 20.21
CA CYS A 78 -12.04 3.17 20.96
C CYS A 78 -12.36 3.79 22.32
N GLY A 79 -13.27 4.78 22.35
CA GLY A 79 -13.70 5.41 23.60
C GLY A 79 -14.47 4.47 24.53
N ASN A 80 -15.34 3.61 23.97
CA ASN A 80 -16.04 2.58 24.74
C ASN A 80 -15.06 1.56 25.34
N ALA A 81 -14.10 1.06 24.55
CA ALA A 81 -13.09 0.11 25.01
C ALA A 81 -12.26 0.70 26.17
N CYS A 82 -11.83 1.96 26.07
CA CYS A 82 -11.12 2.65 27.16
C CYS A 82 -11.98 2.73 28.43
N ARG A 83 -13.27 3.06 28.29
CA ARG A 83 -14.21 3.16 29.42
C ARG A 83 -14.51 1.81 30.05
N GLU A 84 -14.81 0.79 29.26
CA GLU A 84 -15.10 -0.57 29.71
C GLU A 84 -13.90 -1.16 30.45
N PHE A 85 -12.69 -1.01 29.89
CA PHE A 85 -11.46 -1.45 30.54
C PHE A 85 -11.22 -0.70 31.87
N GLN A 86 -11.46 0.60 31.90
CA GLN A 86 -11.39 1.40 33.12
C GLN A 86 -12.39 0.92 34.19
N GLN A 87 -13.60 0.55 33.79
CA GLN A 87 -14.61 -0.03 34.70
C GLN A 87 -14.17 -1.40 35.25
N GLU A 88 -13.61 -2.28 34.42
CA GLU A 88 -13.06 -3.56 34.88
C GLU A 88 -11.90 -3.35 35.86
N LEU A 89 -11.02 -2.40 35.57
CA LEU A 89 -9.90 -2.04 36.45
C LEU A 89 -10.40 -1.57 37.82
N VAL A 90 -11.37 -0.64 37.85
CA VAL A 90 -11.97 -0.13 39.09
C VAL A 90 -12.70 -1.26 39.85
N ARG A 91 -13.40 -2.14 39.14
CA ARG A 91 -14.10 -3.30 39.74
C ARG A 91 -13.13 -4.31 40.33
N CYS A 92 -12.00 -4.56 39.68
CA CYS A 92 -10.95 -5.42 40.22
C CYS A 92 -10.29 -4.79 41.45
N ALA A 93 -10.08 -3.47 41.42
CA ALA A 93 -9.48 -2.72 42.53
C ALA A 93 -10.37 -2.71 43.77
N SER A 94 -11.70 -2.57 43.63
CA SER A 94 -12.64 -2.54 44.76
C SER A 94 -12.83 -3.89 45.47
N ARG A 95 -12.66 -5.01 44.74
CA ARG A 95 -12.72 -6.38 45.32
C ARG A 95 -11.46 -6.76 46.09
N SER A 96 -10.36 -6.08 45.77
CA SER A 96 -9.09 -6.21 46.47
C SER A 96 -9.14 -5.23 47.65
N ASN A 97 -9.23 -5.73 48.89
CA ASN A 97 -9.15 -4.90 50.11
C ASN A 97 -7.79 -4.18 50.28
N ASN A 98 -6.97 -4.12 49.23
CA ASN A 98 -5.65 -3.54 49.21
C ASN A 98 -5.75 -2.04 48.97
N ASN A 99 -4.99 -1.30 49.77
CA ASN A 99 -4.57 0.06 49.46
C ASN A 99 -4.15 0.16 47.98
N ARG A 100 -4.54 1.25 47.29
CA ARG A 100 -4.12 1.59 45.90
C ARG A 100 -2.60 1.52 45.68
N ALA A 101 -1.81 1.42 46.75
CA ALA A 101 -0.38 1.21 46.76
C ALA A 101 0.11 -0.15 46.22
N SER A 102 -0.67 -1.24 46.24
CA SER A 102 -0.24 -2.53 45.69
C SER A 102 -1.39 -3.32 45.04
N PHE A 103 -1.83 -2.88 43.87
CA PHE A 103 -2.79 -3.66 43.09
C PHE A 103 -2.10 -4.90 42.50
N ARG A 104 -2.18 -6.04 43.21
CA ARG A 104 -1.70 -7.33 42.71
C ARG A 104 -2.64 -7.97 41.67
N GLY A 105 -3.78 -7.33 41.42
CA GLY A 105 -4.82 -7.81 40.52
C GLY A 105 -4.48 -7.64 39.03
N TRP A 106 -3.36 -7.04 38.65
CA TRP A 106 -2.98 -6.84 37.24
C TRP A 106 -2.99 -8.13 36.42
N ALA A 107 -2.67 -9.28 37.03
CA ALA A 107 -2.68 -10.57 36.32
C ALA A 107 -4.09 -11.14 36.07
N ARG A 108 -5.10 -10.64 36.79
CA ARG A 108 -6.50 -11.06 36.66
C ARG A 108 -7.34 -10.08 35.86
N LEU A 109 -6.77 -8.95 35.46
CA LEU A 109 -7.46 -7.95 34.68
C LEU A 109 -7.61 -8.48 33.26
N THR A 110 -8.86 -8.60 32.82
CA THR A 110 -9.21 -9.09 31.50
C THR A 110 -10.23 -8.19 30.84
N TYR A 111 -10.21 -8.14 29.52
CA TYR A 111 -11.15 -7.38 28.70
C TYR A 111 -11.61 -8.26 27.54
N LEU A 112 -12.89 -8.59 27.44
CA LEU A 112 -13.40 -9.55 26.42
C LEU A 112 -12.61 -10.87 26.40
N GLY A 113 -12.27 -11.38 27.59
CA GLY A 113 -11.43 -12.56 27.77
C GLY A 113 -9.93 -12.36 27.53
N ASP A 114 -9.50 -11.20 27.03
CA ASP A 114 -8.11 -10.87 26.71
C ASP A 114 -7.34 -10.27 27.87
N ASN A 115 -6.02 -10.41 27.85
CA ASN A 115 -5.15 -9.83 28.87
C ASN A 115 -4.78 -8.36 28.54
N ILE A 116 -3.94 -7.76 29.38
CA ILE A 116 -3.50 -6.36 29.23
C ILE A 116 -2.73 -6.12 27.92
N ASP A 117 -1.90 -7.06 27.49
CA ASP A 117 -1.09 -6.92 26.28
C ASP A 117 -1.99 -6.96 25.04
N ASP A 118 -2.98 -7.85 25.01
CA ASP A 118 -3.99 -7.91 23.95
C ASP A 118 -4.85 -6.62 23.87
N PHE A 119 -5.24 -6.07 25.02
CA PHE A 119 -5.92 -4.77 25.08
C PHE A 119 -5.01 -3.63 24.61
N ARG A 120 -3.71 -3.67 24.91
CA ARG A 120 -2.74 -2.73 24.35
C ARG A 120 -2.68 -2.85 22.82
N HIS A 121 -2.63 -4.07 22.29
CA HIS A 121 -2.68 -4.32 20.83
C HIS A 121 -3.97 -3.80 20.21
N LEU A 122 -5.11 -3.86 20.93
CA LEU A 122 -6.35 -3.22 20.50
C LEU A 122 -6.17 -1.71 20.28
N LEU A 123 -5.61 -1.03 21.27
CA LEU A 123 -5.40 0.41 21.21
C LEU A 123 -4.39 0.79 20.12
N ALA A 124 -3.37 -0.03 19.91
CA ALA A 124 -2.42 0.14 18.81
C ALA A 124 -3.11 0.08 17.44
N GLY A 125 -4.06 -0.85 17.24
CA GLY A 125 -4.88 -0.91 16.02
C GLY A 125 -5.72 0.35 15.79
N TYR A 126 -6.35 0.88 16.84
CA TYR A 126 -7.06 2.17 16.77
C TYR A 126 -6.13 3.33 16.44
N LYS A 127 -4.98 3.42 17.13
CA LYS A 127 -3.96 4.44 16.91
C LYS A 127 -3.48 4.43 15.46
N ALA A 128 -3.12 3.26 14.93
CA ALA A 128 -2.68 3.09 13.56
C ALA A 128 -3.76 3.55 12.56
N THR A 129 -5.02 3.15 12.78
CA THR A 129 -6.16 3.54 11.94
C THR A 129 -6.37 5.06 11.92
N ILE A 130 -6.32 5.71 13.08
CA ILE A 130 -6.46 7.16 13.21
C ILE A 130 -5.31 7.86 12.48
N ASN A 131 -4.08 7.37 12.66
CA ASN A 131 -2.90 7.93 12.00
C ASN A 131 -2.96 7.78 10.47
N ILE A 132 -3.44 6.64 9.98
CA ILE A 132 -3.69 6.39 8.55
C ILE A 132 -4.71 7.40 8.00
N ALA A 133 -5.84 7.60 8.69
CA ALA A 133 -6.86 8.55 8.26
C ALA A 133 -6.35 10.01 8.26
N LEU A 134 -5.55 10.39 9.26
CA LEU A 134 -4.86 11.68 9.31
C LEU A 134 -3.91 11.87 8.13
N THR A 135 -3.14 10.84 7.83
CA THR A 135 -2.20 10.82 6.70
C THR A 135 -2.96 10.98 5.39
N ASP A 136 -4.04 10.23 5.18
CA ASP A 136 -4.87 10.32 3.99
C ASP A 136 -5.46 11.73 3.79
N ALA A 137 -6.00 12.32 4.87
CA ALA A 137 -6.50 13.69 4.83
C ALA A 137 -5.40 14.72 4.54
N THR A 138 -4.17 14.47 5.01
CA THR A 138 -3.01 15.34 4.73
C THR A 138 -2.57 15.22 3.28
N LEU A 139 -2.47 14.00 2.74
CA LEU A 139 -2.13 13.74 1.34
C LEU A 139 -3.14 14.38 0.37
N ARG A 140 -4.43 14.34 0.71
CA ARG A 140 -5.47 15.03 -0.08
C ARG A 140 -5.27 16.56 -0.14
N LYS A 141 -4.66 17.17 0.89
CA LYS A 141 -4.46 18.63 1.00
C LYS A 141 -3.15 19.12 0.42
N SER A 142 -2.07 18.35 0.55
CA SER A 142 -0.73 18.75 0.13
C SER A 142 -0.17 17.77 -0.89
N ALA A 143 0.08 18.26 -2.11
CA ALA A 143 0.86 17.55 -3.13
C ALA A 143 2.36 17.56 -2.74
N VAL A 144 2.74 16.83 -1.69
CA VAL A 144 4.12 16.69 -1.17
C VAL A 144 4.23 15.30 -0.54
N ALA A 145 5.31 14.52 -0.58
CA ALA A 145 6.46 14.36 -1.46
C ALA A 145 6.67 12.84 -1.59
N VAL A 146 7.10 12.37 -2.76
CA VAL A 146 7.21 10.93 -3.12
C VAL A 146 8.02 10.11 -2.11
N GLU A 147 8.99 10.71 -1.40
CA GLU A 147 9.80 10.05 -0.37
C GLU A 147 9.03 9.68 0.92
N SER A 148 7.84 10.25 1.14
CA SER A 148 6.99 9.90 2.30
C SER A 148 6.08 8.70 2.03
N ILE A 149 5.85 8.33 0.77
CA ILE A 149 4.87 7.31 0.38
C ILE A 149 5.31 5.90 0.78
N GLU A 150 6.58 5.55 0.58
CA GLU A 150 7.12 4.23 0.94
C GLU A 150 6.99 3.92 2.44
N ASN A 151 7.22 4.93 3.30
CA ASN A 151 7.04 4.79 4.75
C ASN A 151 5.55 4.59 5.13
N TYR A 152 4.62 5.13 4.34
CA TYR A 152 3.20 4.90 4.57
C TYR A 152 2.74 3.52 4.11
N GLU A 153 3.30 2.98 3.03
CA GLU A 153 2.98 1.62 2.58
C GLU A 153 3.32 0.58 3.65
N ALA A 154 4.51 0.69 4.26
CA ALA A 154 4.90 -0.18 5.37
C ALA A 154 3.94 -0.06 6.56
N LEU A 155 3.60 1.18 6.97
CA LEU A 155 2.67 1.42 8.07
C LEU A 155 1.27 0.83 7.80
N ILE A 156 0.76 0.99 6.57
CA ILE A 156 -0.54 0.44 6.16
C ILE A 156 -0.50 -1.08 6.18
N GLN A 157 0.60 -1.69 5.74
CA GLN A 157 0.75 -3.14 5.71
C GLN A 157 0.79 -3.71 7.14
N ASP A 158 1.61 -3.15 8.03
CA ASP A 158 1.68 -3.55 9.44
C ASP A 158 0.29 -3.41 10.11
N ALA A 159 -0.42 -2.30 9.86
CA ALA A 159 -1.75 -2.08 10.40
C ALA A 159 -2.77 -3.11 9.88
N LYS A 160 -2.71 -3.50 8.60
CA LYS A 160 -3.59 -4.53 8.03
C LYS A 160 -3.33 -5.89 8.66
N GLU A 161 -2.07 -6.26 8.86
CA GLU A 161 -1.69 -7.53 9.48
C GLU A 161 -2.17 -7.60 10.93
N ASP A 162 -1.90 -6.56 11.72
CA ASP A 162 -2.33 -6.48 13.13
C ASP A 162 -3.86 -6.50 13.29
N LEU A 163 -4.58 -5.71 12.49
CA LEU A 163 -6.04 -5.67 12.49
C LEU A 163 -6.64 -6.99 11.98
N GLY A 164 -6.02 -7.63 10.98
CA GLY A 164 -6.42 -8.93 10.47
C GLY A 164 -6.30 -10.03 11.53
N ALA A 165 -5.15 -10.12 12.20
CA ALA A 165 -4.93 -11.05 13.30
C ALA A 165 -5.95 -10.82 14.45
N ARG A 166 -6.30 -9.56 14.71
CA ARG A 166 -7.33 -9.23 15.69
C ARG A 166 -8.72 -9.68 15.25
N LEU A 167 -9.10 -9.46 14.00
CA LEU A 167 -10.40 -9.88 13.48
C LEU A 167 -10.57 -11.40 13.63
N GLU A 168 -9.53 -12.18 13.31
CA GLU A 168 -9.55 -13.63 13.53
C GLU A 168 -9.73 -14.02 15.00
N SER A 169 -9.07 -13.30 15.92
CA SER A 169 -9.21 -13.54 17.36
C SER A 169 -10.65 -13.29 17.82
N ILE A 170 -11.27 -12.21 17.34
CA ILE A 170 -12.67 -11.89 17.66
C ILE A 170 -13.61 -12.97 17.10
N ASP A 171 -13.42 -13.37 15.85
CA ASP A 171 -14.24 -14.41 15.20
C ASP A 171 -14.15 -15.75 15.97
N ARG A 172 -12.94 -16.18 16.35
CA ARG A 172 -12.75 -17.39 17.18
C ARG A 172 -13.49 -17.30 18.52
N LYS A 173 -13.54 -16.13 19.15
CA LYS A 173 -14.27 -15.95 20.42
C LYS A 173 -15.78 -15.98 20.23
N LEU A 174 -16.28 -15.39 19.14
CA LEU A 174 -17.69 -15.45 18.79
C LEU A 174 -18.13 -16.90 18.56
N GLU A 175 -17.33 -17.70 17.86
CA GLU A 175 -17.56 -19.13 17.68
C GLU A 175 -17.60 -19.88 19.03
N GLN A 176 -16.63 -19.65 19.92
CA GLN A 176 -16.59 -20.28 21.24
C GLN A 176 -17.80 -19.94 22.12
N LEU A 177 -18.34 -18.73 21.99
CA LEU A 177 -19.55 -18.31 22.70
C LEU A 177 -20.81 -18.97 22.14
N VAL A 178 -20.83 -19.26 20.84
CA VAL A 178 -21.94 -20.00 20.21
C VAL A 178 -21.90 -21.47 20.59
N GLU A 179 -20.72 -22.08 20.70
CA GLU A 179 -20.57 -23.50 21.06
C GLU A 179 -20.94 -23.82 22.51
N LYS A 180 -20.96 -22.82 23.41
CA LYS A 180 -21.29 -22.98 24.84
C LYS A 180 -22.81 -23.10 25.13
N ASP A 181 -23.53 -23.73 24.21
CA ASP A 181 -24.99 -23.82 24.17
C ASP A 181 -25.63 -24.22 25.53
N GLY A 182 -26.63 -23.45 25.99
CA GLY A 182 -27.54 -23.85 27.08
C GLY A 182 -27.94 -22.77 28.09
N THR A 183 -27.04 -21.89 28.53
CA THR A 183 -27.37 -20.76 29.42
C THR A 183 -26.40 -19.61 29.23
N LEU A 184 -26.63 -18.75 28.23
CA LEU A 184 -25.95 -17.45 28.19
C LEU A 184 -26.35 -16.67 29.46
N SER A 185 -25.39 -16.47 30.35
CA SER A 185 -25.57 -15.61 31.51
C SER A 185 -25.66 -14.15 31.03
N GLU A 186 -26.29 -13.25 31.80
CA GLU A 186 -26.28 -11.80 31.47
C GLU A 186 -24.87 -11.24 31.14
N PRO A 187 -23.78 -11.60 31.85
CA PRO A 187 -22.43 -11.20 31.45
C PRO A 187 -22.01 -11.71 30.07
N ASP A 188 -22.39 -12.93 29.69
CA ASP A 188 -22.03 -13.51 28.38
C ASP A 188 -22.75 -12.76 27.23
N ALA A 189 -23.97 -12.27 27.49
CA ALA A 189 -24.72 -11.48 26.51
C ALA A 189 -24.11 -10.07 26.30
N ALA A 190 -23.59 -9.44 27.35
CA ALA A 190 -22.92 -8.15 27.26
C ALA A 190 -21.54 -8.27 26.58
N GLU A 191 -20.78 -9.33 26.90
CA GLU A 191 -19.53 -9.65 26.23
C GLU A 191 -19.73 -9.96 24.75
N LEU A 192 -20.77 -10.73 24.41
CA LEU A 192 -21.13 -11.02 23.02
C LEU A 192 -21.42 -9.74 22.23
N GLN A 193 -22.20 -8.82 22.79
CA GLN A 193 -22.51 -7.54 22.14
C GLN A 193 -21.24 -6.71 21.91
N SER A 194 -20.36 -6.66 22.92
CA SER A 194 -19.10 -5.92 22.84
C SER A 194 -18.16 -6.52 21.78
N LEU A 195 -18.08 -7.85 21.66
CA LEU A 195 -17.33 -8.54 20.61
C LEU A 195 -17.88 -8.24 19.22
N LYS A 196 -19.20 -8.17 19.02
CA LYS A 196 -19.80 -7.79 17.73
C LYS A 196 -19.45 -6.35 17.33
N GLU A 197 -19.52 -5.43 18.29
CA GLU A 197 -19.16 -4.03 18.05
C GLU A 197 -17.67 -3.90 17.72
N GLU A 198 -16.82 -4.64 18.43
CA GLU A 198 -15.39 -4.69 18.20
C GLU A 198 -15.04 -5.27 16.82
N ARG A 199 -15.75 -6.31 16.39
CA ARG A 199 -15.63 -6.92 15.06
C ARG A 199 -15.91 -5.90 13.97
N ARG A 200 -17.08 -5.25 14.03
CA ARG A 200 -17.51 -4.24 13.05
C ARG A 200 -16.55 -3.06 13.00
N SER A 201 -16.04 -2.64 14.16
CA SER A 201 -15.05 -1.58 14.27
C SER A 201 -13.73 -1.97 13.58
N THR A 202 -13.23 -3.19 13.84
CA THR A 202 -12.01 -3.72 13.25
C THR A 202 -12.13 -3.82 11.72
N GLU A 203 -13.27 -4.27 11.21
CA GLU A 203 -13.57 -4.32 9.78
C GLU A 203 -13.56 -2.91 9.16
N LYS A 204 -14.09 -1.93 9.88
CA LYS A 204 -14.05 -0.53 9.44
C LYS A 204 -12.63 0.03 9.42
N CYS A 205 -11.79 -0.34 10.40
CA CYS A 205 -10.37 0.00 10.41
C CYS A 205 -9.62 -0.57 9.20
N LEU A 206 -9.89 -1.84 8.83
CA LEU A 206 -9.33 -2.46 7.61
C LEU A 206 -9.79 -1.74 6.35
N GLN A 207 -11.06 -1.32 6.28
CA GLN A 207 -11.57 -0.53 5.16
C GLN A 207 -10.82 0.81 5.00
N ILE A 208 -10.54 1.51 6.11
CA ILE A 208 -9.75 2.75 6.10
C ILE A 208 -8.33 2.51 5.57
N CYS A 209 -7.68 1.43 6.00
CA CYS A 209 -6.37 1.03 5.50
C CYS A 209 -6.38 0.77 3.98
N ALA A 210 -7.44 0.13 3.47
CA ALA A 210 -7.61 -0.10 2.05
C ALA A 210 -7.88 1.20 1.27
N GLN A 211 -8.60 2.16 1.85
CA GLN A 211 -8.87 3.46 1.22
C GLN A 211 -7.58 4.25 0.97
N LEU A 212 -6.72 4.41 1.99
CA LEU A 212 -5.44 5.09 1.81
C LEU A 212 -4.53 4.36 0.81
N SER A 213 -4.48 3.02 0.88
CA SER A 213 -3.72 2.20 -0.08
C SER A 213 -4.15 2.48 -1.53
N ASN A 214 -5.46 2.56 -1.79
CA ASN A 214 -5.98 2.88 -3.13
C ASN A 214 -5.69 4.33 -3.55
N HIS A 215 -5.66 5.26 -2.61
CA HIS A 215 -5.33 6.66 -2.88
C HIS A 215 -3.84 6.81 -3.24
N ILE A 216 -2.96 6.10 -2.53
CA ILE A 216 -1.53 6.02 -2.85
C ILE A 216 -1.32 5.43 -4.26
N ASP A 217 -1.97 4.30 -4.59
CA ASP A 217 -1.92 3.69 -5.92
C ASP A 217 -2.29 4.71 -7.03
N GLN A 218 -3.31 5.55 -6.78
CA GLN A 218 -3.76 6.57 -7.74
C GLN A 218 -2.74 7.71 -7.92
N ILE A 219 -2.12 8.16 -6.83
CA ILE A 219 -1.09 9.21 -6.87
C ILE A 219 0.14 8.73 -7.66
N GLN A 220 0.54 7.47 -7.45
CA GLN A 220 1.66 6.85 -8.18
C GLN A 220 1.35 6.76 -9.68
N LEU A 221 0.14 6.36 -10.06
CA LEU A 221 -0.29 6.28 -11.47
C LEU A 221 -0.31 7.66 -12.17
N LEU A 222 -0.81 8.71 -11.52
CA LEU A 222 -0.86 10.06 -12.11
C LEU A 222 0.53 10.71 -12.28
N SER A 223 1.48 10.32 -11.43
CA SER A 223 2.89 10.75 -11.54
C SER A 223 3.58 10.14 -12.76
N ASP A 224 3.10 9.00 -13.25
CA ASP A 224 3.64 8.34 -14.44
C ASP A 224 3.13 8.97 -15.74
N ASP A 225 1.85 9.36 -15.81
CA ASP A 225 1.22 9.94 -17.01
C ASP A 225 1.67 11.37 -17.31
N THR A 226 1.97 12.19 -16.31
CA THR A 226 2.38 13.60 -16.50
C THR A 226 3.76 13.77 -17.16
N SER A 227 4.55 12.69 -17.25
CA SER A 227 5.82 12.68 -18.01
C SER A 227 5.66 12.39 -19.51
N SER A 228 4.44 12.13 -19.98
CA SER A 228 4.17 11.65 -21.35
C SER A 228 3.50 12.66 -22.28
N THR A 229 3.28 13.92 -21.86
CA THR A 229 2.59 14.91 -22.71
C THR A 229 3.55 15.90 -23.36
N GLU A 230 4.32 15.45 -24.36
CA GLU A 230 4.64 16.26 -25.55
C GLU A 230 4.79 15.33 -26.76
N GLY A 231 3.71 15.23 -27.55
CA GLY A 231 3.75 14.80 -28.94
C GLY A 231 3.35 13.34 -29.21
N SER A 232 2.06 13.12 -29.52
CA SER A 232 1.62 12.54 -30.78
C SER A 232 0.17 12.07 -30.65
N GLU A 233 -0.76 12.87 -31.16
CA GLU A 233 -2.10 12.41 -31.54
C GLU A 233 -1.95 11.40 -32.69
N ILE A 234 -2.12 10.12 -32.39
CA ILE A 234 -2.85 9.11 -33.19
C ILE A 234 -3.03 7.92 -32.25
N ALA A 235 -4.27 7.73 -31.81
CA ALA A 235 -4.68 6.60 -31.02
C ALA A 235 -4.71 5.34 -31.90
N ASP A 236 -3.72 4.48 -31.72
CA ASP A 236 -3.84 3.06 -32.05
C ASP A 236 -3.57 2.29 -30.75
N SER A 237 -4.58 1.58 -30.26
CA SER A 237 -4.53 0.87 -28.97
C SER A 237 -3.47 -0.23 -29.04
N SER A 238 -2.30 0.03 -28.47
CA SER A 238 -1.23 -0.96 -28.42
C SER A 238 -1.67 -2.19 -27.59
N PRO A 239 -1.16 -3.40 -27.89
CA PRO A 239 -1.45 -4.62 -27.11
C PRO A 239 -1.20 -4.44 -25.59
N GLU A 240 -0.23 -3.61 -25.22
CA GLU A 240 0.05 -3.23 -23.83
C GLU A 240 -1.13 -2.54 -23.14
N THR A 241 -1.86 -1.66 -23.84
CA THR A 241 -3.06 -1.01 -23.26
C THR A 241 -4.17 -2.03 -22.99
N VAL A 242 -4.31 -3.04 -23.83
CA VAL A 242 -5.33 -4.09 -23.66
C VAL A 242 -4.98 -5.03 -22.52
N THR A 243 -3.72 -5.45 -22.40
CA THR A 243 -3.26 -6.30 -21.29
C THR A 243 -3.30 -5.57 -19.95
N ASN A 244 -2.88 -4.30 -19.90
CA ASN A 244 -2.95 -3.50 -18.67
C ASN A 244 -4.42 -3.24 -18.28
N LYS A 245 -5.29 -2.91 -19.26
CA LYS A 245 -6.73 -2.76 -19.00
C LYS A 245 -7.37 -4.04 -18.48
N GLY A 246 -7.05 -5.19 -19.07
CA GLY A 246 -7.54 -6.50 -18.61
C GLY A 246 -7.04 -6.87 -17.21
N LEU A 247 -5.78 -6.56 -16.90
CA LEU A 247 -5.19 -6.76 -15.57
C LEU A 247 -5.87 -5.87 -14.52
N GLN A 248 -6.09 -4.60 -14.85
CA GLN A 248 -6.79 -3.65 -13.99
C GLN A 248 -8.26 -4.04 -13.78
N GLU A 249 -8.92 -4.57 -14.80
CA GLU A 249 -10.27 -5.12 -14.71
C GLU A 249 -10.31 -6.37 -13.83
N CYS A 250 -9.29 -7.23 -13.92
CA CYS A 250 -9.12 -8.38 -13.04
C CYS A 250 -8.91 -7.95 -11.57
N LYS A 251 -8.02 -6.98 -11.30
CA LYS A 251 -7.81 -6.41 -9.96
C LYS A 251 -9.12 -5.85 -9.38
N ARG A 252 -9.87 -5.08 -10.18
CA ARG A 252 -11.18 -4.55 -9.77
C ARG A 252 -12.20 -5.66 -9.49
N SER A 253 -12.25 -6.68 -10.34
CA SER A 253 -13.13 -7.84 -10.16
C SER A 253 -12.81 -8.59 -8.87
N LEU A 254 -11.52 -8.85 -8.60
CA LEU A 254 -11.06 -9.54 -7.40
C LEU A 254 -11.38 -8.75 -6.11
N LEU A 255 -11.17 -7.43 -6.12
CA LEU A 255 -11.56 -6.56 -5.01
C LEU A 255 -13.08 -6.58 -4.80
N ALA A 256 -13.86 -6.57 -5.88
CA ALA A 256 -15.32 -6.62 -5.80
C ALA A 256 -15.84 -7.97 -5.27
N THR A 257 -15.20 -9.09 -5.63
CA THR A 257 -15.56 -10.42 -5.08
C THR A 257 -15.17 -10.55 -3.62
N THR A 258 -14.00 -10.04 -3.23
CA THR A 258 -13.52 -9.99 -1.84
C THR A 258 -14.52 -9.23 -0.97
N ALA A 259 -14.92 -8.02 -1.38
CA ALA A 259 -15.91 -7.22 -0.64
C ALA A 259 -17.28 -7.89 -0.53
N LYS A 260 -17.72 -8.64 -1.56
CA LYS A 260 -18.96 -9.42 -1.51
C LYS A 260 -18.87 -10.58 -0.53
N LEU A 261 -17.74 -11.30 -0.53
CA LEU A 261 -17.48 -12.41 0.38
C LEU A 261 -17.42 -11.93 1.83
N GLU A 262 -16.72 -10.82 2.10
CA GLU A 262 -16.68 -10.20 3.42
C GLU A 262 -18.10 -9.86 3.90
N LYS A 263 -18.89 -9.16 3.07
CA LYS A 263 -20.28 -8.82 3.41
C LYS A 263 -21.11 -10.08 3.72
N HIS A 264 -20.96 -11.12 2.92
CA HIS A 264 -21.67 -12.38 3.13
C HIS A 264 -21.26 -13.07 4.44
N MET A 265 -19.97 -13.06 4.79
CA MET A 265 -19.49 -13.57 6.08
C MET A 265 -20.11 -12.83 7.27
N HIS A 266 -20.26 -11.50 7.17
CA HIS A 266 -20.94 -10.71 8.22
C HIS A 266 -22.40 -11.13 8.36
N GLU A 267 -23.10 -11.30 7.23
CA GLU A 267 -24.52 -11.69 7.23
C GLU A 267 -24.72 -13.08 7.84
N ILE A 268 -23.89 -14.06 7.49
CA ILE A 268 -23.94 -15.40 8.08
C ILE A 268 -23.65 -15.34 9.57
N MET A 269 -22.65 -14.58 10.00
CA MET A 269 -22.32 -14.47 11.41
C MET A 269 -23.45 -13.81 12.20
N ASP A 270 -24.07 -12.75 11.67
CA ASP A 270 -25.23 -12.13 12.32
C ASP A 270 -26.43 -13.10 12.40
N GLN A 271 -26.64 -13.96 11.39
CA GLN A 271 -27.67 -15.01 11.40
C GLN A 271 -27.37 -16.11 12.44
N LEU A 272 -26.12 -16.56 12.52
CA LEU A 272 -25.67 -17.59 13.46
C LEU A 272 -25.79 -17.09 14.91
N LEU A 273 -25.51 -15.81 15.14
CA LEU A 273 -25.64 -15.17 16.45
C LEU A 273 -27.09 -14.81 16.83
N THR A 274 -27.99 -14.59 15.87
CA THR A 274 -29.42 -14.37 16.16
C THR A 274 -30.13 -15.67 16.45
N LYS A 275 -29.81 -16.74 15.71
CA LYS A 275 -30.38 -18.07 15.93
C LYS A 275 -29.92 -18.72 17.23
N SER A 276 -28.66 -18.57 17.64
CA SER A 276 -28.17 -19.06 18.95
C SER A 276 -28.82 -18.37 20.16
N LYS A 277 -29.37 -17.17 20.00
CA LYS A 277 -30.11 -16.46 21.06
C LYS A 277 -31.56 -16.92 21.20
N SER A 278 -32.10 -17.67 20.23
CA SER A 278 -33.45 -18.22 20.27
C SER A 278 -33.54 -19.31 21.33
N ARG A 279 -34.40 -19.11 22.34
CA ARG A 279 -34.53 -20.00 23.52
C ARG A 279 -35.13 -21.38 23.22
N ILE A 280 -35.46 -21.68 21.97
CA ILE A 280 -36.07 -22.94 21.55
C ILE A 280 -35.06 -23.63 20.63
N SER A 281 -34.25 -24.53 21.19
CA SER A 281 -33.40 -25.43 20.42
C SER A 281 -34.29 -26.56 19.88
N SER A 282 -34.79 -26.40 18.66
CA SER A 282 -35.36 -27.48 17.85
C SER A 282 -34.22 -28.24 17.15
N ASP A 283 -34.40 -29.54 16.88
CA ASP A 283 -33.47 -30.33 16.05
C ASP A 283 -33.27 -29.70 14.65
N GLU A 284 -34.28 -28.96 14.16
CA GLU A 284 -34.20 -28.16 12.94
C GLU A 284 -33.25 -26.95 13.08
N ASP A 285 -33.21 -26.31 14.26
CA ASP A 285 -32.32 -25.16 14.51
C ASP A 285 -30.86 -25.60 14.62
N ALA A 286 -30.59 -26.80 15.16
CA ALA A 286 -29.26 -27.39 15.17
C ALA A 286 -28.74 -27.68 13.75
N GLN A 287 -29.58 -28.20 12.86
CA GLN A 287 -29.22 -28.39 11.45
C GLN A 287 -28.99 -27.06 10.73
N VAL A 288 -29.81 -26.04 10.98
CA VAL A 288 -29.61 -24.71 10.37
C VAL A 288 -28.32 -24.05 10.86
N LEU A 289 -27.99 -24.17 12.15
CA LEU A 289 -26.71 -23.67 12.69
C LEU A 289 -25.51 -24.38 12.07
N SER A 290 -25.58 -25.70 11.87
CA SER A 290 -24.51 -26.44 11.19
C SER A 290 -24.30 -25.99 9.75
N ARG A 291 -25.38 -25.76 8.99
CA ARG A 291 -25.29 -25.25 7.60
C ARG A 291 -24.70 -23.85 7.53
N LEU A 292 -25.11 -22.95 8.43
CA LEU A 292 -24.55 -21.60 8.50
C LEU A 292 -23.06 -21.63 8.84
N ARG A 293 -22.63 -22.56 9.68
CA ARG A 293 -21.20 -22.75 9.99
C ARG A 293 -20.42 -23.22 8.76
N ASP A 294 -20.92 -24.21 8.04
CA ASP A 294 -20.29 -24.71 6.81
C ASP A 294 -20.20 -23.62 5.73
N GLU A 295 -21.26 -22.81 5.58
CA GLU A 295 -21.30 -21.69 4.64
C GLU A 295 -20.30 -20.58 5.02
N TRP A 296 -20.17 -20.29 6.32
CA TRP A 296 -19.18 -19.34 6.82
C TRP A 296 -17.75 -19.81 6.56
N GLU A 297 -17.46 -21.08 6.83
CA GLU A 297 -16.13 -21.67 6.60
C GLU A 297 -15.79 -21.69 5.11
N ALA A 298 -16.75 -22.04 4.25
CA ALA A 298 -16.58 -21.99 2.79
C ALA A 298 -16.33 -20.55 2.29
N ALA A 299 -17.07 -19.55 2.80
CA ALA A 299 -16.86 -18.15 2.46
C ALA A 299 -15.47 -17.66 2.89
N ARG A 300 -15.01 -18.07 4.08
CA ARG A 300 -13.66 -17.77 4.57
C ARG A 300 -12.57 -18.37 3.67
N GLN A 301 -12.72 -19.62 3.25
CA GLN A 301 -11.79 -20.27 2.31
C GLN A 301 -11.76 -19.56 0.95
N CYS A 302 -12.91 -19.13 0.43
CA CYS A 302 -12.98 -18.35 -0.80
C CYS A 302 -12.24 -17.02 -0.67
N LEU A 303 -12.38 -16.34 0.46
CA LEU A 303 -11.70 -15.08 0.75
C LEU A 303 -10.18 -15.27 0.82
N ASP A 304 -9.74 -16.33 1.49
CA ASP A 304 -8.32 -16.69 1.59
C ASP A 304 -7.71 -16.91 0.20
N ILE A 305 -8.41 -17.66 -0.67
CA ILE A 305 -8.00 -17.85 -2.07
C ILE A 305 -7.92 -16.51 -2.83
N CYS A 306 -8.91 -15.62 -2.65
CA CYS A 306 -8.88 -14.30 -3.29
C CYS A 306 -7.70 -13.45 -2.80
N SER A 307 -7.38 -13.50 -1.51
CA SER A 307 -6.25 -12.75 -0.94
C SER A 307 -4.89 -13.27 -1.45
N HIS A 308 -4.73 -14.59 -1.55
CA HIS A 308 -3.54 -15.23 -2.12
C HIS A 308 -3.38 -14.93 -3.62
N ALA A 309 -4.48 -14.82 -4.36
CA ALA A 309 -4.43 -14.41 -5.75
C ALA A 309 -3.93 -12.96 -5.90
N ASP A 310 -4.35 -12.04 -5.02
CA ASP A 310 -3.90 -10.64 -5.03
C ASP A 310 -2.41 -10.50 -4.69
N SER A 311 -1.92 -11.23 -3.68
CA SER A 311 -0.49 -11.22 -3.32
C SER A 311 0.39 -11.79 -4.44
N HIS A 312 0.00 -12.92 -5.03
CA HIS A 312 0.71 -13.51 -6.16
C HIS A 312 0.75 -12.57 -7.37
N PHE A 313 -0.31 -11.79 -7.60
CA PHE A 313 -0.31 -10.76 -8.64
C PHE A 313 0.76 -9.69 -8.38
N LYS A 314 0.88 -9.19 -7.15
CA LYS A 314 1.87 -8.17 -6.77
C LYS A 314 3.31 -8.67 -6.88
N GLU A 315 3.58 -9.92 -6.49
CA GLU A 315 4.94 -10.51 -6.56
C GLU A 315 5.40 -10.84 -8.01
N SER A 316 4.44 -11.09 -8.90
CA SER A 316 4.69 -11.52 -10.28
C SER A 316 5.16 -10.40 -11.22
N VAL A 317 5.07 -9.13 -10.81
CA VAL A 317 5.52 -7.97 -11.60
C VAL A 317 6.83 -7.43 -11.01
N SER A 318 7.88 -7.35 -11.84
CA SER A 318 9.12 -6.67 -11.43
C SER A 318 9.13 -5.24 -11.94
N VAL A 319 9.20 -4.28 -11.01
CA VAL A 319 9.34 -2.86 -11.35
C VAL A 319 10.82 -2.51 -11.50
N ILE A 320 11.25 -1.97 -12.64
CA ILE A 320 12.66 -1.64 -12.91
C ILE A 320 12.79 -0.25 -13.52
N GLU A 321 13.46 0.67 -12.83
CA GLU A 321 13.92 1.92 -13.44
C GLU A 321 15.41 1.83 -13.79
N ASN A 322 15.74 1.97 -15.08
CA ASN A 322 17.11 1.92 -15.59
C ASN A 322 17.49 3.30 -16.16
N HIS A 323 18.58 3.90 -15.67
CA HIS A 323 19.09 5.17 -16.15
C HIS A 323 20.54 5.05 -16.61
N GLY A 324 20.83 5.47 -17.84
CA GLY A 324 22.14 5.44 -18.47
C GLY A 324 22.51 6.81 -19.00
N THR A 325 23.76 7.22 -18.76
CA THR A 325 24.32 8.48 -19.25
C THR A 325 25.57 8.24 -20.10
N GLY A 326 25.81 9.06 -21.13
CA GLY A 326 26.99 8.94 -22.00
C GLY A 326 26.88 7.89 -23.13
N ASP A 327 27.92 7.07 -23.30
CA ASP A 327 27.94 5.91 -24.24
C ASP A 327 27.46 4.65 -23.49
N ALA A 328 26.14 4.52 -23.35
CA ALA A 328 25.51 3.52 -22.50
C ALA A 328 24.76 2.44 -23.32
N LEU A 329 24.98 1.18 -22.95
CA LEU A 329 24.19 0.05 -23.42
C LEU A 329 23.32 -0.48 -22.28
N GLN A 330 22.00 -0.32 -22.41
CA GLN A 330 21.03 -0.64 -21.36
C GLN A 330 20.17 -1.85 -21.76
N PHE A 331 20.08 -2.84 -20.86
CA PHE A 331 19.19 -3.99 -21.01
C PHE A 331 18.11 -3.98 -19.94
N MET A 332 16.85 -4.15 -20.35
CA MET A 332 15.68 -4.29 -19.48
C MET A 332 14.83 -5.46 -19.99
N VAL A 333 15.27 -6.68 -19.68
CA VAL A 333 14.80 -7.88 -20.37
C VAL A 333 14.33 -8.98 -19.42
N SER A 334 13.24 -9.64 -19.77
CA SER A 334 12.69 -10.77 -19.01
C SER A 334 13.11 -12.07 -19.67
N ALA A 335 13.83 -12.93 -18.93
CA ALA A 335 14.30 -14.22 -19.43
C ALA A 335 13.39 -15.41 -19.07
N ASN A 336 12.50 -15.22 -18.10
CA ASN A 336 11.66 -16.24 -17.48
C ASN A 336 10.16 -16.00 -17.69
N GLY A 337 9.79 -14.98 -18.47
CA GLY A 337 8.39 -14.62 -18.72
C GLY A 337 7.75 -13.82 -17.59
N LYS A 338 8.53 -13.43 -16.57
CA LYS A 338 8.07 -12.49 -15.55
C LYS A 338 7.72 -11.16 -16.20
N VAL A 339 6.59 -10.58 -15.83
CA VAL A 339 6.16 -9.28 -16.35
C VAL A 339 7.10 -8.22 -15.80
N LEU A 340 7.69 -7.43 -16.69
CA LEU A 340 8.52 -6.28 -16.33
C LEU A 340 7.69 -5.02 -16.54
N HIS A 341 7.60 -4.21 -15.50
CA HIS A 341 7.08 -2.86 -15.59
C HIS A 341 8.24 -1.91 -15.33
N GLY A 342 8.79 -1.26 -16.36
CA GLY A 342 10.02 -0.53 -16.17
C GLY A 342 10.22 0.64 -17.09
N LYS A 343 10.89 1.68 -16.58
CA LYS A 343 11.27 2.87 -17.35
C LYS A 343 12.75 2.79 -17.67
N ASN A 344 13.10 2.95 -18.94
CA ASN A 344 14.49 2.95 -19.40
C ASN A 344 14.86 4.34 -19.95
N ARG A 345 15.63 5.12 -19.19
CA ARG A 345 16.08 6.47 -19.54
C ARG A 345 17.53 6.45 -20.02
N GLY A 346 17.79 7.06 -21.17
CA GLY A 346 19.12 7.15 -21.78
C GLY A 346 19.43 8.59 -22.19
N LEU A 347 20.53 9.15 -21.69
CA LEU A 347 20.97 10.52 -21.96
C LEU A 347 22.44 10.53 -22.40
N GLY A 348 22.70 10.63 -23.71
CA GLY A 348 24.07 10.72 -24.21
C GLY A 348 24.18 10.62 -25.73
N TRP A 349 25.38 10.85 -26.25
CA TRP A 349 25.64 10.91 -27.70
C TRP A 349 25.54 9.54 -28.40
N ARG A 350 25.56 8.43 -27.65
CA ARG A 350 25.51 7.06 -28.19
C ARG A 350 24.85 6.06 -27.23
N SER A 351 23.58 6.29 -26.86
CA SER A 351 22.81 5.34 -26.04
C SER A 351 22.11 4.27 -26.87
N ARG A 352 22.21 3.00 -26.48
CA ARG A 352 21.44 1.88 -27.04
C ARG A 352 20.63 1.19 -25.94
N GLN A 353 19.35 0.96 -26.20
CA GLN A 353 18.45 0.32 -25.25
C GLN A 353 17.83 -0.94 -25.84
N VAL A 354 17.73 -1.97 -25.01
CA VAL A 354 17.12 -3.25 -25.34
C VAL A 354 16.11 -3.58 -24.25
N GLY A 355 14.85 -3.81 -24.65
CA GLY A 355 13.75 -4.08 -23.74
C GLY A 355 12.93 -5.31 -24.15
N GLY A 356 12.21 -5.90 -23.19
CA GLY A 356 11.15 -6.88 -23.45
C GLY A 356 11.50 -8.33 -23.08
N TYR A 357 10.67 -9.28 -23.53
CA TYR A 357 10.86 -10.70 -23.25
C TYR A 357 11.81 -11.34 -24.26
N MET A 358 12.84 -12.04 -23.77
CA MET A 358 13.79 -12.75 -24.63
C MET A 358 14.47 -13.90 -23.92
N SER A 359 14.76 -14.97 -24.64
CA SER A 359 15.41 -16.15 -24.07
C SER A 359 16.85 -15.84 -23.60
N ASN A 360 17.34 -16.61 -22.61
CA ASN A 360 18.75 -16.53 -22.17
C ASN A 360 19.75 -16.62 -23.33
N ARG A 361 19.46 -17.44 -24.36
CA ARG A 361 20.31 -17.57 -25.55
C ARG A 361 20.33 -16.27 -26.37
N THR A 362 19.17 -15.65 -26.55
CA THR A 362 19.03 -14.38 -27.26
C THR A 362 19.76 -13.25 -26.52
N ILE A 363 19.62 -13.18 -25.20
CA ILE A 363 20.30 -12.19 -24.35
C ILE A 363 21.83 -12.33 -24.49
N GLN A 364 22.35 -13.55 -24.39
CA GLN A 364 23.78 -13.81 -24.51
C GLN A 364 24.31 -13.46 -25.90
N GLN A 365 23.57 -13.79 -26.96
CA GLN A 365 23.97 -13.48 -28.33
C GLN A 365 23.95 -11.97 -28.57
N LEU A 366 22.87 -11.29 -28.18
CA LEU A 366 22.71 -9.85 -28.36
C LEU A 366 23.74 -9.05 -27.54
N SER A 367 24.05 -9.50 -26.33
CA SER A 367 25.11 -8.93 -25.49
C SER A 367 26.49 -9.02 -26.16
N ARG A 368 26.82 -10.17 -26.79
CA ARG A 368 28.07 -10.35 -27.54
C ARG A 368 28.12 -9.49 -28.80
N ASP A 369 27.04 -9.46 -29.57
CA ASP A 369 27.00 -8.72 -30.84
C ASP A 369 27.09 -7.21 -30.60
N LEU A 370 26.44 -6.71 -29.55
CA LEU A 370 26.47 -5.29 -29.20
C LEU A 370 27.80 -4.86 -28.59
N THR A 371 28.49 -5.72 -27.84
CA THR A 371 29.85 -5.44 -27.32
C THR A 371 30.92 -5.44 -28.42
N VAL A 372 30.77 -6.27 -29.47
CA VAL A 372 31.66 -6.22 -30.65
C VAL A 372 31.49 -4.94 -31.46
N GLN A 373 30.27 -4.40 -31.53
CA GLN A 373 29.98 -3.13 -32.19
C GLN A 373 30.24 -1.89 -31.31
N HIS A 374 30.43 -2.06 -30.00
CA HIS A 374 30.75 -1.01 -29.03
C HIS A 374 32.01 -1.40 -28.24
N PRO A 375 33.21 -1.15 -28.77
CA PRO A 375 34.40 -1.20 -27.94
C PRO A 375 34.28 -0.09 -26.89
N ILE A 376 33.95 -0.46 -25.65
CA ILE A 376 33.95 0.44 -24.50
C ILE A 376 35.37 0.96 -24.37
N SER A 377 35.62 2.21 -24.76
CA SER A 377 36.89 2.87 -24.51
C SER A 377 36.91 3.25 -23.03
N LEU A 378 37.33 2.31 -22.18
CA LEU A 378 37.73 2.58 -20.79
C LEU A 378 39.00 3.44 -20.82
N LYS A 379 38.87 4.72 -21.19
CA LYS A 379 39.89 5.70 -20.88
C LYS A 379 39.63 6.12 -19.44
N GLY A 380 40.22 5.35 -18.52
CA GLY A 380 40.31 5.74 -17.13
C GLY A 380 41.02 7.09 -17.04
N ASP A 381 40.49 7.97 -16.20
CA ASP A 381 41.17 9.17 -15.74
C ASP A 381 42.47 8.76 -15.04
N GLU A 382 43.61 8.87 -15.73
CA GLU A 382 44.93 8.88 -15.10
C GLU A 382 45.51 10.30 -15.14
N PRO A 383 46.00 10.84 -14.01
CA PRO A 383 46.59 12.18 -13.95
C PRO A 383 47.96 12.20 -14.63
N PRO A 384 48.36 13.32 -15.27
CA PRO A 384 49.59 13.37 -16.06
C PRO A 384 50.81 13.34 -15.13
N SER A 385 51.56 12.23 -15.18
CA SER A 385 52.88 12.13 -14.57
C SER A 385 53.92 12.81 -15.46
N LYS A 386 54.60 13.80 -14.89
CA LYS A 386 55.77 14.49 -15.45
C LYS A 386 56.98 13.56 -15.45
N THR A 387 57.68 13.48 -16.59
CA THR A 387 59.15 13.39 -16.82
C THR A 387 59.30 12.94 -18.28
N GLY A 388 59.93 13.63 -19.23
CA GLY A 388 61.06 14.55 -19.19
C GLY A 388 62.18 13.90 -20.01
N PHE A 389 62.34 14.28 -21.29
CA PHE A 389 63.64 14.33 -21.99
C PHE A 389 63.48 15.01 -23.36
N MET A 390 64.23 16.09 -23.55
CA MET A 390 64.63 16.77 -24.80
C MET A 390 66.18 16.75 -24.78
N PRO A 391 66.97 17.16 -25.80
CA PRO A 391 66.66 17.65 -27.17
C PRO A 391 67.61 17.12 -28.28
N ASN A 392 67.32 17.45 -29.55
CA ASN A 392 68.20 18.19 -30.50
C ASN A 392 67.65 18.07 -31.94
N ALA A 393 67.89 18.93 -32.92
CA ALA A 393 68.13 20.38 -33.08
C ALA A 393 68.66 20.54 -34.53
N SER A 394 67.83 21.04 -35.46
CA SER A 394 68.12 21.59 -36.82
C SER A 394 66.86 21.35 -37.69
N ASP A 395 66.20 22.27 -38.38
CA ASP A 395 66.58 23.55 -38.95
C ASP A 395 65.38 24.50 -39.12
N VAL A 396 65.66 25.78 -38.83
CA VAL A 396 65.24 27.03 -39.49
C VAL A 396 63.90 27.10 -40.26
N ALA A 397 62.93 27.69 -39.58
CA ALA A 397 62.04 28.78 -40.01
C ALA A 397 61.49 28.84 -41.45
N GLY A 398 60.20 28.52 -41.58
CA GLY A 398 59.30 29.09 -42.58
C GLY A 398 57.96 29.45 -41.92
N TYR A 399 57.71 30.74 -41.70
CA TYR A 399 56.42 31.24 -41.24
C TYR A 399 55.37 31.03 -42.32
N GLN A 400 54.43 30.10 -42.12
CA GLN A 400 53.13 30.10 -42.78
C GLN A 400 52.03 29.75 -41.78
N THR A 401 51.20 30.74 -41.51
CA THR A 401 49.90 30.69 -40.85
C THR A 401 49.05 29.52 -41.36
N THR A 402 48.82 28.52 -40.52
CA THR A 402 47.81 27.48 -40.71
C THR A 402 46.41 28.06 -40.50
N PRO A 403 45.48 27.92 -41.46
CA PRO A 403 44.07 28.10 -41.15
C PRO A 403 43.57 26.83 -40.45
N GLU A 404 43.35 26.93 -39.14
CA GLU A 404 42.56 25.99 -38.35
C GLU A 404 41.12 25.97 -38.85
N PHE A 405 40.82 25.23 -39.93
CA PHE A 405 39.42 24.92 -40.30
C PHE A 405 39.31 23.74 -41.27
N LYS A 406 39.94 22.60 -40.96
CA LYS A 406 39.89 21.41 -41.85
C LYS A 406 39.65 20.04 -41.21
N GLU A 407 39.12 19.97 -39.98
CA GLU A 407 38.82 18.68 -39.32
C GLU A 407 37.36 18.51 -38.88
N ARG A 408 36.39 19.19 -39.51
CA ARG A 408 34.95 18.96 -39.22
C ARG A 408 34.17 18.13 -40.23
N TYR A 409 34.84 17.55 -41.23
CA TYR A 409 34.18 16.66 -42.19
C TYR A 409 35.03 15.41 -42.42
N GLY A 410 34.44 14.23 -42.18
CA GLY A 410 35.07 12.94 -42.47
C GLY A 410 35.40 12.77 -43.97
N ARG A 411 36.18 11.73 -44.31
CA ARG A 411 36.57 11.44 -45.71
C ARG A 411 35.33 11.34 -46.61
N GLY A 412 35.16 12.32 -47.50
CA GLY A 412 34.08 12.31 -48.50
C GLY A 412 34.22 11.12 -49.46
N PHE A 413 33.08 10.53 -49.82
CA PHE A 413 32.98 9.50 -50.85
C PHE A 413 32.64 10.14 -52.20
N THR A 414 33.42 9.83 -53.24
CA THR A 414 33.13 10.26 -54.61
C THR A 414 32.13 9.30 -55.26
N LEU A 415 30.91 9.75 -55.52
CA LEU A 415 29.92 8.98 -56.28
C LEU A 415 30.31 8.97 -57.78
N ARG A 416 30.33 7.78 -58.40
CA ARG A 416 30.58 7.65 -59.84
C ARG A 416 29.39 8.22 -60.64
N PRO A 417 29.62 8.98 -61.72
CA PRO A 417 28.55 9.51 -62.55
C PRO A 417 27.75 8.39 -63.24
N THR A 418 26.43 8.43 -63.10
CA THR A 418 25.50 7.56 -63.81
C THR A 418 25.46 7.94 -65.28
N LEU A 419 25.87 7.03 -66.17
CA LEU A 419 25.63 7.15 -67.61
C LEU A 419 24.12 7.01 -67.89
N LYS A 420 23.47 8.10 -68.26
CA LYS A 420 22.38 8.12 -69.26
C LYS A 420 23.06 8.36 -70.64
N PRO A 421 22.48 8.02 -71.80
CA PRO A 421 21.06 7.82 -72.15
C PRO A 421 20.86 6.55 -73.04
N GLU A 422 19.69 6.18 -73.55
CA GLU A 422 19.06 6.77 -74.73
C GLU A 422 17.54 6.49 -74.82
N THR A 423 16.86 7.52 -75.28
CA THR A 423 15.47 7.58 -75.67
C THR A 423 15.31 6.90 -77.03
N SER A 424 14.50 5.84 -77.14
CA SER A 424 13.95 5.42 -78.42
C SER A 424 12.42 5.39 -78.34
N THR A 425 11.84 6.39 -78.99
CA THR A 425 10.45 6.50 -79.43
C THR A 425 9.98 5.25 -80.15
N SER A 426 8.82 4.70 -79.77
CA SER A 426 7.92 4.07 -80.74
C SER A 426 6.46 4.13 -80.26
N SER A 427 5.62 4.50 -81.21
CA SER A 427 4.21 4.88 -81.16
C SER A 427 3.23 3.70 -81.25
N ARG A 428 1.98 3.98 -80.84
CA ARG A 428 0.69 3.33 -81.23
C ARG A 428 0.46 1.92 -80.67
N SER A 429 -0.75 1.50 -80.28
CA SER A 429 -2.10 2.05 -80.46
C SER A 429 -3.07 1.39 -79.46
N MET A 430 -4.17 2.10 -79.18
CA MET A 430 -5.40 1.61 -78.56
C MET A 430 -5.93 0.32 -79.22
N SER A 431 -6.55 -0.56 -78.44
CA SER A 431 -7.97 -0.90 -78.56
C SER A 431 -8.46 -1.73 -77.37
N ARG A 432 -9.65 -1.35 -76.88
CA ARG A 432 -10.55 -2.15 -76.04
C ARG A 432 -11.12 -3.30 -76.87
N GLU A 433 -11.35 -4.45 -76.22
CA GLU A 433 -12.69 -4.97 -75.93
C GLU A 433 -12.62 -5.86 -74.68
#